data_AF-A0A1I0HY76-F1
#
_entry.id   AF-A0A1I0HY76-F1
#
_cell.length_a   1.000
_cell.length_b   1.000
_cell.length_c   1.000
_cell.angle_alpha   90.00
_cell.angle_beta   90.00
_cell.angle_gamma   90.00
#
_symmetry.space_group_name_H-M   'P 1'
#
loop_
_entity.id
_entity.type
_entity.pdbx_description
1 polymer ?
#
loop_
_entity_poly.entity_id
_entity_poly.type
_entity_poly.pdbx_seq_one_letter_code
_entity_poly.pdbx_strand_id
1 'polypeptide(L)'
;MSRVKRALDDFVSVLSHDEIASATRTTARGFTQTRKITLTDVLLFYTFRFAETTNKDISAFYSKLERPKVSKQAMFKALDKTNPDVFPLIINRMAEKFYSYHDYDTLNGYIVLACDGTKMDLPPTPELKEKFGGYLNGSVKTYDQVKKPMANCSVLLDVLNRVVLDYPSSPA
;
A
#
# COMPACT_ATOMS: atom_id res chain seq x y z
N MET A 1 15.99 11.96 -19.10
CA MET A 1 15.76 11.34 -17.76
C MET A 1 14.76 10.21 -17.97
N SER A 2 15.02 8.99 -17.50
CA SER A 2 14.08 7.87 -17.74
C SER A 2 12.75 8.12 -17.00
N ARG A 3 11.61 7.73 -17.60
CA ARG A 3 10.27 7.81 -16.96
C ARG A 3 10.28 7.16 -15.56
N VAL A 4 11.02 6.05 -15.41
CA VAL A 4 11.21 5.35 -14.12
C VAL A 4 11.92 6.21 -13.08
N LYS A 5 13.01 6.90 -13.45
CA LYS A 5 13.73 7.75 -12.50
C LYS A 5 12.82 8.90 -12.02
N ARG A 6 12.09 9.54 -12.94
CA ARG A 6 11.13 10.59 -12.59
C ARG A 6 10.07 10.08 -11.62
N ALA A 7 9.47 8.92 -11.90
CA ALA A 7 8.47 8.32 -11.02
C ALA A 7 9.01 8.03 -9.61
N LEU A 8 10.27 7.59 -9.49
CA LEU A 8 10.92 7.39 -8.19
C LEU A 8 11.18 8.71 -7.46
N ASP A 9 11.64 9.74 -8.17
CA ASP A 9 11.86 11.06 -7.58
C ASP A 9 10.54 11.70 -7.13
N ASP A 10 9.48 11.55 -7.92
CA ASP A 10 8.11 11.95 -7.57
C ASP A 10 7.60 11.19 -6.34
N PHE A 11 7.85 9.88 -6.29
CA PHE A 11 7.46 9.07 -5.14
C PHE A 11 8.12 9.57 -3.86
N VAL A 12 9.44 9.79 -3.86
CA VAL A 12 10.15 10.35 -2.70
C VAL A 12 9.62 11.73 -2.33
N SER A 13 9.32 12.57 -3.32
CA SER A 13 8.73 13.89 -3.11
C SER A 13 7.36 13.81 -2.44
N VAL A 14 6.48 12.91 -2.90
CA VAL A 14 5.14 12.69 -2.33
C VAL A 14 5.25 12.18 -0.90
N LEU A 15 6.10 11.17 -0.65
CA LEU A 15 6.29 10.61 0.69
C LEU A 15 6.83 11.61 1.72
N SER A 16 7.49 12.68 1.26
CA SER A 16 8.06 13.71 2.11
C SER A 16 7.09 14.85 2.44
N HIS A 17 5.88 14.84 1.87
CA HIS A 17 4.89 15.88 2.09
C HIS A 17 4.24 15.77 3.49
N ASP A 18 4.02 16.90 4.17
CA ASP A 18 3.47 16.95 5.53
C ASP A 18 2.08 16.31 5.64
N GLU A 19 1.28 16.42 4.58
CA GLU A 19 -0.03 15.76 4.47
C GLU A 19 0.11 14.24 4.58
N ILE A 20 1.05 13.64 3.84
CA ILE A 20 1.32 12.19 3.89
C ILE A 20 1.84 11.81 5.27
N ALA A 21 2.78 12.59 5.82
CA ALA A 21 3.32 12.34 7.15
C ALA A 21 2.22 12.37 8.24
N SER A 22 1.25 13.27 8.11
CA SER A 22 0.11 13.40 9.02
C SER A 22 -0.88 12.24 8.86
N ALA A 23 -1.26 11.92 7.62
CA ALA A 23 -2.18 10.82 7.31
C ALA A 23 -1.61 9.44 7.67
N THR A 24 -0.29 9.26 7.61
CA THR A 24 0.39 7.99 7.93
C THR A 24 0.31 7.62 9.42
N ARG A 25 0.26 8.59 10.33
CA ARG A 25 0.43 8.32 11.76
C ARG A 25 -0.89 7.91 12.40
N THR A 26 -0.93 6.78 13.11
CA THR A 26 -2.10 6.39 13.93
C THR A 26 -2.29 7.26 15.17
N THR A 27 -1.26 7.99 15.60
CA THR A 27 -1.30 8.90 16.76
C THR A 27 -0.50 10.16 16.48
N ALA A 28 -0.87 11.29 17.09
CA ALA A 28 -0.16 12.56 16.92
C ALA A 28 1.35 12.49 17.27
N ARG A 29 1.74 11.59 18.18
CA ARG A 29 3.13 11.36 18.60
C ARG A 29 3.84 10.23 17.83
N GLY A 30 3.18 9.61 16.85
CA GLY A 30 3.79 8.62 15.97
C GLY A 30 4.96 9.21 15.19
N PHE A 31 6.10 8.51 15.19
CA PHE A 31 7.29 8.88 14.40
C PHE A 31 7.89 10.29 14.67
N THR A 32 7.55 10.96 15.77
CA THR A 32 8.10 12.30 16.09
C THR A 32 9.50 12.26 16.72
N GLN A 33 9.91 11.11 17.24
CA GLN A 33 11.23 10.93 17.86
C GLN A 33 12.24 10.44 16.84
N THR A 34 13.50 10.89 16.96
CA THR A 34 14.63 10.36 16.18
C THR A 34 14.84 8.88 16.51
N ARG A 35 14.49 7.99 15.58
CA ARG A 35 14.59 6.53 15.70
C ARG A 35 15.34 5.98 14.49
N LYS A 36 15.85 4.74 14.62
CA LYS A 36 16.50 4.02 13.52
C LYS A 36 15.54 3.68 12.36
N ILE A 37 14.24 3.66 12.64
CA ILE A 37 13.16 3.40 11.69
C ILE A 37 12.36 4.69 11.56
N THR A 38 12.38 5.32 10.40
CA THR A 38 11.63 6.54 10.10
C THR A 38 10.26 6.19 9.49
N LEU A 39 9.40 7.19 9.37
CA LEU A 39 8.13 7.06 8.66
C LEU A 39 8.36 6.71 7.18
N THR A 40 9.31 7.37 6.54
CA THR A 40 9.71 7.08 5.15
C THR A 40 10.21 5.64 4.99
N ASP A 41 10.99 5.12 5.95
CA ASP A 41 11.45 3.72 5.91
C ASP A 41 10.28 2.74 5.92
N VAL A 42 9.24 3.04 6.71
CA VAL A 42 8.04 2.21 6.80
C VAL A 42 7.25 2.22 5.50
N LEU A 43 7.01 3.40 4.92
CA LEU A 43 6.29 3.51 3.64
C LEU A 43 7.06 2.83 2.51
N LEU A 44 8.36 3.08 2.39
CA LEU A 44 9.22 2.41 1.42
C LEU A 44 9.24 0.89 1.63
N PHE A 45 9.27 0.42 2.87
CA PHE A 45 9.23 -1.00 3.17
C PHE A 45 7.89 -1.64 2.75
N TYR A 46 6.75 -0.98 2.99
CA TYR A 46 5.46 -1.48 2.52
C TYR A 46 5.41 -1.56 0.99
N THR A 47 5.96 -0.59 0.28
CA THR A 47 5.95 -0.54 -1.19
C THR A 47 6.92 -1.54 -1.84
N PHE A 48 8.12 -1.72 -1.29
CA PHE A 48 9.20 -2.47 -1.95
C PHE A 48 9.52 -3.83 -1.32
N ARG A 49 8.70 -4.32 -0.38
CA ARG A 49 8.91 -5.66 0.20
C ARG A 49 8.64 -6.78 -0.82
N PHE A 50 9.44 -7.84 -0.74
CA PHE A 50 9.37 -8.99 -1.66
C PHE A 50 8.40 -10.08 -1.19
N ALA A 51 7.85 -9.94 0.03
CA ALA A 51 6.80 -10.79 0.58
C ALA A 51 7.18 -12.28 0.78
N GLU A 52 8.46 -12.62 0.81
CA GLU A 52 8.90 -13.99 1.10
C GLU A 52 8.80 -14.32 2.60
N THR A 53 9.58 -13.61 3.43
CA THR A 53 9.47 -13.64 4.89
C THR A 53 9.82 -12.27 5.42
N THR A 54 9.14 -11.83 6.48
CA THR A 54 9.40 -10.51 7.07
C THR A 54 10.87 -10.33 7.48
N ASN A 55 11.53 -11.39 7.97
CA ASN A 55 12.94 -11.32 8.38
C ASN A 55 13.89 -11.12 7.20
N LYS A 56 13.65 -11.85 6.09
CA LYS A 56 14.43 -11.71 4.87
C LYS A 56 14.19 -10.33 4.24
N ASP A 57 12.93 -9.90 4.18
CA ASP A 57 12.53 -8.58 3.66
C ASP A 57 13.21 -7.45 4.45
N ILE A 58 13.17 -7.48 5.78
CA ILE A 58 13.83 -6.47 6.64
C ILE A 58 15.34 -6.46 6.37
N SER A 59 15.97 -7.63 6.37
CA SER A 59 17.42 -7.72 6.19
C SER A 59 17.84 -7.20 4.82
N ALA A 60 17.11 -7.56 3.76
CA ALA A 60 17.38 -7.11 2.40
C ALA A 60 17.16 -5.60 2.25
N PHE A 61 16.06 -5.06 2.80
CA PHE A 61 15.74 -3.64 2.72
C PHE A 61 16.80 -2.77 3.41
N TYR A 62 17.12 -3.05 4.68
CA TYR A 62 18.12 -2.25 5.42
C TYR A 62 19.54 -2.44 4.90
N SER A 63 19.87 -3.62 4.35
CA SER A 63 21.17 -3.85 3.71
C SER A 63 21.31 -3.03 2.42
N LYS A 64 20.26 -2.92 1.60
CA LYS A 64 20.28 -2.13 0.36
C LYS A 64 20.36 -0.62 0.63
N LEU A 65 19.83 -0.16 1.75
CA LEU A 65 19.91 1.23 2.18
C LEU A 65 21.20 1.56 2.94
N GLU A 66 22.10 0.59 3.14
CA GLU A 66 23.33 0.74 3.94
C GLU A 66 23.05 1.25 5.36
N ARG A 67 21.91 0.82 5.94
CA ARG A 67 21.46 1.24 7.27
C ARG A 67 21.66 0.15 8.33
N PRO A 68 21.76 0.52 9.62
CA PRO A 68 21.90 -0.46 10.69
C PRO A 68 20.76 -1.47 10.70
N LYS A 69 21.08 -2.73 10.98
CA LYS A 69 20.08 -3.80 11.12
C LYS A 69 19.03 -3.45 12.16
N VAL A 70 17.79 -3.80 11.86
CA VAL A 70 16.62 -3.60 12.71
C VAL A 70 16.05 -4.96 13.12
N SER A 71 15.61 -5.09 14.37
CA SER A 71 14.98 -6.33 14.84
C SER A 71 13.56 -6.49 14.30
N LYS A 72 13.11 -7.74 14.11
CA LYS A 72 11.74 -8.07 13.68
C LYS A 72 10.68 -7.37 14.55
N GLN A 73 10.86 -7.41 15.87
CA GLN A 73 9.95 -6.79 16.83
C GLN A 73 9.90 -5.26 16.68
N ALA A 74 11.06 -4.61 16.52
CA ALA A 74 11.12 -3.17 16.33
C ALA A 74 10.44 -2.75 15.02
N MET A 75 10.64 -3.53 13.95
CA MET A 75 9.97 -3.29 12.67
C MET A 75 8.46 -3.43 12.80
N PHE A 76 7.94 -4.52 13.37
CA PHE A 76 6.48 -4.66 13.53
C PHE A 76 5.86 -3.55 14.35
N LYS A 77 6.52 -3.10 15.43
CA LYS A 77 6.06 -1.97 16.22
C LYS A 77 6.06 -0.64 15.44
N ALA A 78 6.89 -0.51 14.41
CA ALA A 78 6.87 0.64 13.51
C ALA A 78 5.76 0.49 12.47
N LEU A 79 5.63 -0.69 11.84
CA LEU A 79 4.56 -1.00 10.88
C LEU A 79 3.16 -0.77 11.49
N ASP A 80 2.93 -1.23 12.72
CA ASP A 80 1.66 -1.09 13.46
C ASP A 80 1.25 0.38 13.72
N LYS A 81 2.19 1.32 13.64
CA LYS A 81 1.91 2.76 13.80
C LYS A 81 1.47 3.44 12.50
N THR A 82 1.32 2.67 11.43
CA THR A 82 0.95 3.14 10.10
C THR A 82 -0.55 3.03 9.92
N ASN A 83 -1.20 4.15 9.66
CA ASN A 83 -2.57 4.17 9.23
C ASN A 83 -2.64 3.69 7.76
N PRO A 84 -3.33 2.58 7.45
CA PRO A 84 -3.42 2.06 6.09
C PRO A 84 -4.15 3.00 5.12
N ASP A 85 -4.99 3.92 5.62
CA ASP A 85 -5.73 4.87 4.76
C ASP A 85 -4.83 5.88 4.05
N VAL A 86 -3.53 5.91 4.40
CA VAL A 86 -2.55 6.74 3.67
C VAL A 86 -2.24 6.21 2.27
N PHE A 87 -2.40 4.91 1.99
CA PHE A 87 -2.03 4.34 0.69
C PHE A 87 -2.91 4.85 -0.46
N PRO A 88 -4.25 4.92 -0.34
CA PRO A 88 -5.09 5.59 -1.33
C PRO A 88 -4.68 7.05 -1.56
N LEU A 89 -4.32 7.78 -0.50
CA LEU A 89 -3.85 9.16 -0.63
C LEU A 89 -2.53 9.24 -1.42
N ILE A 90 -1.58 8.35 -1.14
CA ILE A 90 -0.30 8.28 -1.89
C ILE A 90 -0.57 7.96 -3.37
N ILE A 91 -1.45 7.00 -3.68
CA ILE A 91 -1.83 6.65 -5.06
C ILE A 91 -2.39 7.88 -5.78
N ASN A 92 -3.35 8.58 -5.16
CA ASN A 92 -3.94 9.79 -5.72
C ASN A 92 -2.90 10.88 -5.99
N ARG A 93 -2.03 11.18 -5.01
CA ARG A 93 -0.97 12.19 -5.16
C ARG A 93 0.04 11.81 -6.24
N MET A 94 0.34 10.52 -6.40
CA MET A 94 1.20 10.03 -7.48
C MET A 94 0.54 10.20 -8.85
N ALA A 95 -0.75 9.89 -8.98
CA ALA A 95 -1.50 10.10 -10.22
C ALA A 95 -1.59 11.58 -10.59
N GLU A 96 -1.95 12.45 -9.63
CA GLU A 96 -1.96 13.91 -9.81
C GLU A 96 -0.61 14.43 -10.29
N LYS A 97 0.48 13.99 -9.65
CA LYS A 97 1.84 14.38 -10.02
C LYS A 97 2.17 13.94 -11.45
N PHE A 98 1.83 12.71 -11.81
CA PHE A 98 2.04 12.19 -13.16
C PHE A 98 1.32 13.04 -14.23
N TYR A 99 0.03 13.32 -14.04
CA TYR A 99 -0.73 14.10 -15.03
C TYR A 99 -0.35 15.58 -15.07
N SER A 100 0.24 16.13 -14.00
CA SER A 100 0.72 17.52 -13.97
C SER A 100 1.81 17.82 -15.02
N TYR A 101 2.50 16.80 -15.52
CA TYR A 101 3.53 16.95 -16.55
C TYR A 101 2.97 17.12 -17.97
N HIS A 102 1.71 16.77 -18.20
CA HIS A 102 1.07 16.82 -19.52
C HIS A 102 1.84 16.04 -20.62
N ASP A 103 2.68 15.07 -20.25
CA ASP A 103 3.51 14.26 -21.16
C ASP A 103 3.11 12.77 -21.18
N TYR A 104 1.80 12.52 -21.15
CA TYR A 104 1.16 11.21 -21.13
C TYR A 104 0.59 10.81 -22.50
N ASP A 105 0.54 9.50 -22.73
CA ASP A 105 0.07 8.89 -23.95
C ASP A 105 -1.47 8.84 -23.98
N THR A 106 -2.08 9.10 -25.14
CA THR A 106 -3.54 9.06 -25.35
C THR A 106 -3.88 8.25 -26.59
N LEU A 107 -5.09 7.70 -26.62
CA LEU A 107 -5.66 7.08 -27.82
C LEU A 107 -6.66 8.05 -28.43
N ASN A 108 -6.32 8.66 -29.57
CA ASN A 108 -7.16 9.66 -30.25
C ASN A 108 -7.60 10.82 -29.32
N GLY A 109 -6.73 11.27 -28.42
CA GLY A 109 -7.03 12.32 -27.45
C GLY A 109 -7.77 11.86 -26.19
N TYR A 110 -8.06 10.56 -26.04
CA TYR A 110 -8.70 9.98 -24.87
C TYR A 110 -7.72 9.23 -23.97
N ILE A 111 -7.94 9.30 -22.66
CA ILE A 111 -7.29 8.43 -21.68
C ILE A 111 -8.03 7.08 -21.70
N VAL A 112 -7.27 6.00 -21.83
CA VAL A 112 -7.82 4.64 -21.84
C VAL A 112 -7.65 4.05 -20.45
N LEU A 113 -8.78 3.77 -19.79
CA LEU A 113 -8.81 3.20 -18.46
C LEU A 113 -9.26 1.74 -18.51
N ALA A 114 -8.66 0.92 -17.64
CA ALA A 114 -9.13 -0.43 -17.37
C ALA A 114 -9.36 -0.60 -15.87
N CYS A 115 -10.37 -1.39 -15.53
CA CYS A 115 -10.62 -1.84 -14.17
C CYS A 115 -10.45 -3.35 -14.13
N ASP A 116 -9.68 -3.84 -13.15
CA ASP A 116 -9.56 -5.26 -12.86
C ASP A 116 -9.81 -5.51 -11.38
N GLY A 117 -10.41 -6.65 -11.06
CA GLY A 117 -10.87 -6.98 -9.72
C GLY A 117 -10.52 -8.41 -9.33
N THR A 118 -10.14 -8.60 -8.08
CA THR A 118 -9.82 -9.91 -7.50
C THR A 118 -10.39 -10.06 -6.10
N LYS A 119 -10.44 -11.31 -5.63
CA LYS A 119 -10.76 -11.63 -4.24
C LYS A 119 -9.49 -12.10 -3.53
N MET A 120 -9.23 -11.53 -2.36
CA MET A 120 -8.08 -11.91 -1.53
C MET A 120 -8.54 -12.62 -0.25
N ASP A 121 -7.95 -13.79 0.01
CA ASP A 121 -8.05 -14.48 1.29
C ASP A 121 -7.38 -13.62 2.38
N LEU A 122 -8.10 -13.40 3.48
CA LEU A 122 -7.61 -12.68 4.64
C LEU A 122 -7.24 -13.64 5.79
N PRO A 123 -6.32 -13.25 6.69
CA PRO A 123 -6.04 -14.02 7.90
C PRO A 123 -7.34 -14.27 8.72
N PRO A 124 -7.51 -15.47 9.29
CA PRO A 124 -8.78 -15.86 9.92
C PRO A 124 -8.90 -15.33 11.37
N THR A 125 -8.73 -14.02 11.58
CA THR A 125 -8.93 -13.39 12.88
C THR A 125 -10.40 -13.00 13.10
N PRO A 126 -10.90 -12.96 14.35
CA PRO A 126 -12.28 -12.56 14.63
C PRO A 126 -12.64 -11.19 14.05
N GLU A 127 -11.74 -10.21 14.13
CA GLU A 127 -11.96 -8.84 13.68
C GLU A 127 -12.12 -8.77 12.15
N LEU A 128 -11.32 -9.56 11.42
CA LEU A 128 -11.41 -9.63 9.96
C LEU A 128 -12.66 -10.39 9.52
N LYS A 129 -13.07 -11.43 10.26
CA LYS A 129 -14.34 -12.12 9.99
C LYS A 129 -15.54 -11.23 10.22
N GLU A 130 -15.55 -10.43 11.28
CA GLU A 130 -16.61 -9.47 11.55
C GLU A 130 -16.67 -8.38 10.47
N LYS A 131 -15.51 -7.82 10.08
CA LYS A 131 -15.45 -6.71 9.12
C LYS A 131 -15.67 -7.13 7.67
N PHE A 132 -15.11 -8.26 7.25
CA PHE A 132 -15.08 -8.69 5.85
C PHE A 132 -15.97 -9.90 5.55
N GLY A 133 -16.54 -10.54 6.58
CA GLY A 133 -17.41 -11.70 6.42
C GLY A 133 -16.69 -12.89 5.80
N GLY A 134 -17.36 -13.54 4.85
CA GLY A 134 -16.82 -14.61 4.03
C GLY A 134 -17.94 -15.34 3.27
N TYR A 135 -17.56 -16.26 2.39
CA TYR A 135 -18.51 -16.89 1.50
C TYR A 135 -19.32 -17.99 2.20
N LEU A 136 -20.65 -17.86 2.16
CA LEU A 136 -21.56 -18.95 2.51
C LEU A 136 -21.74 -19.87 1.30
N ASN A 137 -21.77 -21.17 1.52
CA ASN A 137 -22.00 -22.16 0.47
C ASN A 137 -22.78 -23.36 1.04
N GLY A 138 -22.98 -24.41 0.24
CA GLY A 138 -23.72 -25.60 0.68
C GLY A 138 -23.20 -26.24 1.96
N SER A 139 -21.91 -26.06 2.28
CA SER A 139 -21.23 -26.57 3.48
C SER A 139 -21.00 -25.53 4.58
N VAL A 140 -21.07 -24.23 4.27
CA VAL A 140 -20.88 -23.11 5.20
C VAL A 140 -22.17 -22.30 5.22
N LYS A 141 -23.02 -22.55 6.21
CA LYS A 141 -24.37 -21.96 6.29
C LYS A 141 -24.44 -20.75 7.21
N THR A 142 -23.48 -20.60 8.12
CA THR A 142 -23.39 -19.46 9.05
C THR A 142 -22.03 -18.80 9.01
N TYR A 143 -21.96 -17.52 9.37
CA TYR A 143 -20.70 -16.78 9.41
C TYR A 143 -19.68 -17.34 10.41
N ASP A 144 -20.14 -18.00 11.48
CA ASP A 144 -19.26 -18.70 12.43
C ASP A 144 -18.48 -19.86 11.79
N GLN A 145 -19.04 -20.45 10.72
CA GLN A 145 -18.42 -21.54 9.97
C GLN A 145 -17.43 -21.05 8.91
N VAL A 146 -17.34 -19.73 8.68
CA VAL A 146 -16.38 -19.13 7.75
C VAL A 146 -14.97 -19.34 8.29
N LYS A 147 -14.20 -20.17 7.58
CA LYS A 147 -12.79 -20.44 7.91
C LYS A 147 -11.86 -19.36 7.41
N LYS A 148 -12.20 -18.67 6.33
CA LYS A 148 -11.37 -17.65 5.70
C LYS A 148 -12.23 -16.43 5.31
N PRO A 149 -12.04 -15.28 5.97
CA PRO A 149 -12.59 -14.04 5.47
C PRO A 149 -11.97 -13.67 4.13
N MET A 150 -12.69 -12.91 3.31
CA MET A 150 -12.24 -12.47 1.99
C MET A 150 -12.52 -10.98 1.81
N ALA A 151 -11.66 -10.30 1.04
CA ALA A 151 -11.91 -8.94 0.58
C ALA A 151 -12.01 -8.91 -0.95
N ASN A 152 -12.94 -8.12 -1.47
CA ASN A 152 -12.93 -7.69 -2.86
C ASN A 152 -11.91 -6.56 -3.00
N CYS A 153 -11.05 -6.64 -3.99
CA CYS A 153 -10.05 -5.62 -4.30
C CYS A 153 -10.14 -5.31 -5.78
N SER A 154 -10.18 -4.02 -6.13
CA SER A 154 -10.19 -3.59 -7.52
C SER A 154 -9.09 -2.56 -7.76
N VAL A 155 -8.63 -2.45 -8.99
CA VAL A 155 -7.65 -1.45 -9.40
C VAL A 155 -8.16 -0.73 -10.64
N LEU A 156 -8.10 0.60 -10.62
CA LEU A 156 -8.34 1.44 -11.78
C LEU A 156 -6.99 1.89 -12.35
N LEU A 157 -6.74 1.57 -13.61
CA LEU A 157 -5.45 1.77 -14.28
C LEU A 157 -5.62 2.60 -15.55
N ASP A 158 -4.73 3.55 -15.77
CA ASP A 158 -4.42 4.06 -17.10
C ASP A 158 -3.47 3.06 -17.78
N VAL A 159 -3.98 2.34 -18.77
CA VAL A 159 -3.25 1.22 -19.39
C VAL A 159 -2.14 1.66 -20.32
N LEU A 160 -2.27 2.83 -20.95
CA LEU A 160 -1.27 3.35 -21.87
C LEU A 160 -0.05 3.87 -21.08
N ASN A 161 -0.33 4.53 -19.96
CA ASN A 161 0.69 5.17 -19.15
C ASN A 161 1.19 4.31 -17.98
N ARG A 162 0.50 3.20 -17.67
CA ARG A 162 0.78 2.28 -16.55
C ARG A 162 0.71 2.97 -15.19
N VAL A 163 -0.31 3.81 -15.01
CA VAL A 163 -0.54 4.57 -13.78
C VAL A 163 -1.75 4.00 -13.05
N VAL A 164 -1.58 3.72 -11.76
CA VAL A 164 -2.69 3.36 -10.88
C VAL A 164 -3.39 4.65 -10.45
N LEU A 165 -4.70 4.71 -10.69
CA LEU A 165 -5.54 5.85 -10.34
C LEU A 165 -6.27 5.62 -9.02
N ASP A 166 -6.71 4.39 -8.78
CA ASP A 166 -7.42 4.03 -7.56
C ASP A 166 -7.24 2.54 -7.22
N TYR A 167 -7.39 2.22 -5.95
CA TYR A 167 -7.32 0.85 -5.41
C TYR A 167 -8.31 0.66 -4.25
N PRO A 168 -9.62 0.53 -4.51
CA PRO A 168 -10.60 0.27 -3.47
C PRO A 168 -10.57 -1.19 -3.00
N SER A 169 -10.76 -1.38 -1.69
CA SER A 169 -11.02 -2.69 -1.08
C SER A 169 -12.33 -2.67 -0.31
N SER A 170 -13.16 -3.70 -0.47
CA SER A 170 -14.46 -3.84 0.19
C SER A 170 -14.68 -5.26 0.73
N PRO A 171 -15.63 -5.46 1.66
CA PRO A 171 -16.07 -6.80 2.06
C PRO A 171 -16.49 -7.67 0.85
N ALA A 172 -16.28 -8.98 0.96
CA ALA A 172 -16.47 -9.96 -0.13
C ALA A 172 -17.91 -10.15 -0.59
#